data_AF-A0AA46PEW8-F1
#
_entry.id   AF-A0AA46PEW8-F1
#
_cell.length_a   1.000
_cell.length_b   1.000
_cell.length_c   1.000
_cell.angle_alpha   90.00
_cell.angle_beta   90.00
_cell.angle_gamma   90.00
#
_symmetry.space_group_name_H-M   'P 1'
#
loop_
_entity.id
_entity.type
_entity.pdbx_description
1 polymer ?
#
loop_
_entity_poly.entity_id
_entity_poly.type
_entity_poly.pdbx_seq_one_letter_code
_entity_poly.pdbx_strand_id
1 'polypeptide(L)'
;MKKEKVKKPFYKKWWVWLLAVIVVGSIATGGEEEATEPPATETAAEETKSETTSAKPEETKEETKKEDSKEEDNVPSEHKSALNKAESYAKTMDMSKNAIFEQLTSEHGEKFSTEAAEYAMSKLEYDWNANALKKAESYSDTMQMSKQGIYEQLISEQGEKFTEEEAKYAVDNLKADYKKNALAKAKNYQETMDMSPEAIRDQLTSDYGEKFTQEEADYAIANLDK
;
A
#
# COMPACT_ATOMS: atom_id res chain seq x y z
N MET A 1 -35.22 -25.05 -27.42
CA MET A 1 -35.11 -23.94 -26.45
C MET A 1 -33.63 -23.76 -26.11
N LYS A 2 -33.02 -22.64 -26.54
CA LYS A 2 -31.61 -22.35 -26.22
C LYS A 2 -31.57 -21.79 -24.78
N LYS A 3 -30.79 -22.43 -23.90
CA LYS A 3 -30.53 -21.91 -22.54
C LYS A 3 -29.66 -20.66 -22.68
N GLU A 4 -30.23 -19.49 -22.39
CA GLU A 4 -29.44 -18.26 -22.25
C GLU A 4 -28.52 -18.40 -21.03
N LYS A 5 -27.22 -18.18 -21.26
CA LYS A 5 -26.25 -18.06 -20.17
C LYS A 5 -26.40 -16.66 -19.58
N VAL A 6 -27.03 -16.58 -18.40
CA VAL A 6 -27.02 -15.37 -17.58
C VAL A 6 -25.56 -15.05 -17.26
N LYS A 7 -25.02 -13.95 -17.82
CA LYS A 7 -23.67 -13.48 -17.49
C LYS A 7 -23.67 -13.03 -16.03
N LYS A 8 -22.72 -13.54 -15.24
CA LYS A 8 -22.56 -13.15 -13.84
C LYS A 8 -22.34 -11.63 -13.76
N PRO A 9 -23.03 -10.91 -12.86
CA PRO A 9 -22.84 -9.48 -12.74
C PRO A 9 -21.43 -9.16 -12.25
N PHE A 10 -20.70 -8.36 -13.02
CA PHE A 10 -19.30 -8.01 -12.76
C PHE A 10 -19.14 -7.14 -11.50
N TYR A 11 -20.18 -6.38 -11.12
CA TYR A 11 -20.23 -5.52 -9.94
C TYR A 11 -20.22 -6.25 -8.59
N LYS A 12 -20.29 -7.59 -8.60
CA LYS A 12 -20.18 -8.42 -7.39
C LYS A 12 -18.74 -8.74 -7.00
N LYS A 13 -17.75 -8.21 -7.73
CA LYS A 13 -16.34 -8.38 -7.38
C LYS A 13 -15.87 -7.13 -6.64
N TRP A 14 -15.29 -7.34 -5.46
CA TRP A 14 -14.87 -6.29 -4.52
C TRP A 14 -14.04 -5.15 -5.17
N TRP A 15 -13.16 -5.45 -6.12
CA TRP A 15 -12.37 -4.44 -6.84
C TRP A 15 -13.20 -3.40 -7.63
N VAL A 16 -14.48 -3.70 -7.95
CA VAL A 16 -15.38 -2.74 -8.60
C VAL A 16 -15.78 -1.61 -7.65
N TRP A 17 -15.86 -1.85 -6.35
CA TRP A 17 -16.11 -0.81 -5.34
C TRP A 17 -14.85 0.03 -5.05
N LEU A 18 -13.67 -0.60 -5.12
CA LEU A 18 -12.39 0.10 -4.97
C LEU A 18 -12.16 1.11 -6.11
N LEU A 19 -12.57 0.78 -7.34
CA LEU A 19 -12.56 1.71 -8.49
C LEU A 19 -13.63 2.82 -8.38
N ALA A 20 -14.78 2.56 -7.77
CA ALA A 20 -15.84 3.56 -7.63
C ALA A 20 -15.42 4.72 -6.70
N VAL A 21 -14.60 4.47 -5.68
CA VAL A 21 -14.07 5.52 -4.78
C VAL A 21 -13.02 6.41 -5.46
N ILE A 22 -12.27 5.88 -6.43
CA ILE A 22 -11.25 6.65 -7.19
C ILE A 22 -11.90 7.62 -8.20
N VAL A 23 -13.10 7.33 -8.71
CA VAL A 23 -13.78 8.14 -9.74
C VAL A 23 -14.68 9.25 -9.14
N VAL A 24 -15.05 9.18 -7.85
CA VAL A 24 -15.89 10.20 -7.20
C VAL A 24 -15.08 11.40 -6.66
N GLY A 25 -13.74 11.33 -6.71
CA GLY A 25 -12.84 12.41 -6.28
C GLY A 25 -12.52 13.50 -7.31
N SER A 26 -13.22 13.60 -8.46
CA SER A 26 -12.80 14.51 -9.55
C SER A 26 -13.90 15.32 -10.23
N ILE A 27 -15.05 15.56 -9.59
CA ILE A 27 -16.05 16.50 -10.14
C ILE A 27 -16.66 17.36 -9.03
N ALA A 28 -16.04 18.51 -8.75
CA ALA A 28 -16.71 19.71 -8.25
C ALA A 28 -15.99 20.95 -8.82
N THR A 29 -16.42 21.37 -10.01
CA THR A 29 -17.06 22.69 -10.31
C THR A 29 -16.09 23.84 -10.57
N GLY A 30 -16.13 24.35 -11.81
CA GLY A 30 -15.43 25.54 -12.29
C GLY A 30 -16.29 26.81 -12.39
N GLY A 31 -15.66 27.86 -12.94
CA GLY A 31 -16.17 29.23 -13.17
C GLY A 31 -15.50 30.21 -12.19
N GLU A 32 -14.82 31.30 -12.56
CA GLU A 32 -14.88 32.20 -13.73
C GLU A 32 -13.53 32.91 -13.90
N GLU A 33 -13.16 33.26 -15.13
CA GLU A 33 -12.03 34.13 -15.46
C GLU A 33 -12.41 35.61 -15.23
N GLU A 34 -11.54 36.39 -14.60
CA GLU A 34 -11.40 37.80 -14.96
C GLU A 34 -9.95 38.27 -14.73
N ALA A 35 -9.39 38.85 -15.80
CA ALA A 35 -8.00 39.30 -15.90
C ALA A 35 -7.79 40.65 -15.21
N THR A 36 -6.60 40.85 -14.62
CA THR A 36 -5.88 42.14 -14.61
C THR A 36 -4.47 41.97 -14.00
N GLU A 37 -3.44 42.33 -14.78
CA GLU A 37 -2.05 42.61 -14.36
C GLU A 37 -1.78 44.11 -14.58
N PRO A 38 -0.62 44.69 -14.18
CA PRO A 38 0.04 44.77 -12.87
C PRO A 38 0.33 46.26 -12.51
N PRO A 39 1.20 46.63 -11.54
CA PRO A 39 2.60 46.89 -11.93
C PRO A 39 3.69 46.63 -10.85
N ALA A 40 4.93 46.77 -11.33
CA ALA A 40 6.24 46.44 -10.77
C ALA A 40 6.85 47.41 -9.74
N THR A 41 7.87 46.94 -8.99
CA THR A 41 9.18 47.60 -8.67
C THR A 41 10.02 46.65 -7.79
N GLU A 42 11.17 46.09 -8.20
CA GLU A 42 12.53 46.64 -8.35
C GLU A 42 13.36 46.68 -7.03
N THR A 43 14.51 45.96 -6.99
CA THR A 43 15.86 46.43 -6.56
C THR A 43 16.71 45.45 -5.71
N ALA A 44 17.91 45.17 -6.26
CA ALA A 44 19.27 44.87 -5.72
C ALA A 44 19.47 43.80 -4.60
N ALA A 45 20.27 42.74 -4.78
CA ALA A 45 21.72 42.61 -5.08
C ALA A 45 22.66 42.98 -3.91
N GLU A 46 23.38 41.99 -3.35
CA GLU A 46 24.86 42.02 -3.19
C GLU A 46 25.46 40.67 -2.73
N GLU A 47 26.73 40.50 -3.10
CA GLU A 47 27.60 39.32 -3.05
C GLU A 47 28.23 39.04 -1.65
N THR A 48 28.85 37.87 -1.44
CA THR A 48 30.32 37.73 -1.21
C THR A 48 30.73 36.33 -0.71
N LYS A 49 31.87 35.90 -1.26
CA LYS A 49 32.63 34.63 -1.19
C LYS A 49 33.53 34.49 0.05
N SER A 50 33.77 33.27 0.53
CA SER A 50 35.11 32.84 1.02
C SER A 50 35.24 31.33 1.23
N GLU A 51 36.36 30.80 0.71
CA GLU A 51 36.92 29.46 0.87
C GLU A 51 37.65 29.31 2.22
N THR A 52 37.86 28.08 2.72
CA THR A 52 39.21 27.48 2.91
C THR A 52 39.20 26.16 3.71
N THR A 53 39.97 25.23 3.16
CA THR A 53 40.40 23.87 3.52
C THR A 53 41.20 23.73 4.82
N SER A 54 41.11 22.56 5.49
CA SER A 54 42.27 21.94 6.18
C SER A 54 42.03 20.45 6.49
N ALA A 55 43.11 19.67 6.41
CA ALA A 55 43.13 18.20 6.37
C ALA A 55 43.99 17.56 7.49
N LYS A 56 43.51 16.42 8.04
CA LYS A 56 44.21 15.16 8.49
C LYS A 56 45.33 15.29 9.58
N PRO A 57 45.94 14.22 10.21
CA PRO A 57 45.77 12.74 10.39
C PRO A 57 45.60 12.28 11.87
N GLU A 58 45.54 11.01 12.35
CA GLU A 58 45.29 9.60 11.94
C GLU A 58 45.92 8.71 13.05
N GLU A 59 45.23 7.68 13.57
CA GLU A 59 45.76 6.44 14.21
C GLU A 59 44.57 5.62 14.78
N THR A 60 44.52 4.28 14.92
CA THR A 60 44.97 3.04 14.23
C THR A 60 44.43 1.87 15.09
N LYS A 61 44.11 0.72 14.44
CA LYS A 61 43.72 -0.64 14.95
C LYS A 61 42.24 -0.85 15.32
N GLU A 62 41.56 -1.94 14.95
CA GLU A 62 42.02 -3.32 14.69
C GLU A 62 41.08 -4.08 13.71
N GLU A 63 41.64 -4.99 12.92
CA GLU A 63 40.99 -5.82 11.89
C GLU A 63 40.18 -6.99 12.48
N THR A 64 38.96 -7.21 11.98
CA THR A 64 38.50 -8.55 11.55
C THR A 64 37.29 -8.42 10.60
N LYS A 65 37.22 -9.27 9.56
CA LYS A 65 36.16 -9.39 8.52
C LYS A 65 36.34 -8.55 7.25
N LYS A 66 37.42 -8.79 6.50
CA LYS A 66 37.60 -8.37 5.11
C LYS A 66 37.54 -9.59 4.19
N GLU A 67 36.33 -9.95 3.77
CA GLU A 67 36.15 -10.77 2.56
C GLU A 67 34.93 -10.32 1.72
N ASP A 68 34.04 -9.47 2.25
CA ASP A 68 32.90 -8.89 1.52
C ASP A 68 33.23 -7.57 0.78
N SER A 69 34.29 -6.85 1.17
CA SER A 69 34.48 -5.44 0.76
C SER A 69 35.07 -5.23 -0.63
N LYS A 70 35.38 -6.27 -1.41
CA LYS A 70 35.94 -6.11 -2.77
C LYS A 70 34.90 -6.17 -3.88
N GLU A 71 33.68 -6.62 -3.59
CA GLU A 71 32.62 -6.75 -4.59
C GLU A 71 31.81 -5.43 -4.73
N GLU A 72 31.66 -4.64 -3.67
CA GLU A 72 30.87 -3.38 -3.67
C GLU A 72 31.42 -2.24 -4.56
N ASP A 73 32.74 -2.22 -4.81
CA ASP A 73 33.39 -1.15 -5.57
C ASP A 73 33.17 -1.26 -7.09
N ASN A 74 32.81 -2.44 -7.61
CA ASN A 74 32.52 -2.65 -9.04
C ASN A 74 31.02 -2.77 -9.36
N VAL A 75 30.13 -2.54 -8.39
CA VAL A 75 28.69 -2.62 -8.61
C VAL A 75 28.21 -1.44 -9.48
N PRO A 76 27.49 -1.68 -10.59
CA PRO A 76 26.94 -0.62 -11.42
C PRO A 76 26.09 0.39 -10.65
N SER A 77 26.08 1.65 -11.06
CA SER A 77 25.31 2.72 -10.38
C SER A 77 23.80 2.46 -10.41
N GLU A 78 23.29 1.82 -11.47
CA GLU A 78 21.88 1.43 -11.57
C GLU A 78 21.48 0.43 -10.48
N HIS A 79 22.34 -0.56 -10.20
CA HIS A 79 22.12 -1.57 -9.17
C HIS A 79 22.05 -0.96 -7.77
N LYS A 80 22.94 0.00 -7.47
CA LYS A 80 22.91 0.76 -6.20
C LYS A 80 21.63 1.59 -6.08
N SER A 81 21.19 2.20 -7.18
CA SER A 81 19.96 2.99 -7.22
C SER A 81 18.71 2.13 -7.01
N ALA A 82 18.66 0.95 -7.64
CA ALA A 82 17.59 -0.02 -7.48
C ALA A 82 17.51 -0.53 -6.03
N LEU A 83 18.65 -0.84 -5.40
CA LEU A 83 18.70 -1.24 -3.99
C LEU A 83 18.15 -0.15 -3.06
N ASN A 84 18.60 1.09 -3.22
CA ASN A 84 18.12 2.21 -2.42
C ASN A 84 16.59 2.42 -2.56
N LYS A 85 16.06 2.24 -3.78
CA LYS A 85 14.62 2.31 -4.04
C LYS A 85 13.87 1.15 -3.40
N ALA A 86 14.39 -0.06 -3.51
CA ALA A 86 13.84 -1.25 -2.88
C ALA A 86 13.74 -1.09 -1.36
N GLU A 87 14.81 -0.61 -0.71
CA GLU A 87 14.83 -0.28 0.72
C GLU A 87 13.79 0.78 1.08
N SER A 88 13.69 1.84 0.28
CA SER A 88 12.69 2.89 0.50
C SER A 88 11.27 2.34 0.45
N TYR A 89 10.93 1.51 -0.53
CA TYR A 89 9.60 0.92 -0.64
C TYR A 89 9.30 -0.04 0.50
N ALA A 90 10.26 -0.90 0.86
CA ALA A 90 10.10 -1.82 1.99
C ALA A 90 9.88 -1.06 3.31
N LYS A 91 10.61 0.05 3.52
CA LYS A 91 10.59 0.81 4.77
C LYS A 91 9.42 1.78 4.94
N THR A 92 9.06 2.46 3.86
CA THR A 92 8.12 3.60 3.93
C THR A 92 6.72 3.24 3.46
N MET A 93 6.60 2.22 2.60
CA MET A 93 5.32 1.78 2.04
C MET A 93 4.93 0.37 2.50
N ASP A 94 5.76 -0.29 3.30
CA ASP A 94 5.57 -1.64 3.81
C ASP A 94 5.19 -2.63 2.70
N MET A 95 5.79 -2.47 1.52
CA MET A 95 5.50 -3.30 0.35
C MET A 95 6.06 -4.72 0.52
N SER A 96 5.46 -5.68 -0.18
CA SER A 96 5.98 -7.04 -0.29
C SER A 96 7.20 -7.10 -1.21
N LYS A 97 7.99 -8.18 -1.07
CA LYS A 97 9.12 -8.46 -1.95
C LYS A 97 8.73 -8.46 -3.44
N ASN A 98 7.60 -9.09 -3.77
CA ASN A 98 7.12 -9.22 -5.14
C ASN A 98 6.65 -7.87 -5.71
N ALA A 99 5.89 -7.11 -4.91
CA ALA A 99 5.41 -5.79 -5.33
C ALA A 99 6.57 -4.81 -5.57
N ILE A 100 7.63 -4.87 -4.75
CA ILE A 100 8.83 -4.05 -4.94
C ILE A 100 9.51 -4.41 -6.26
N PHE A 101 9.73 -5.69 -6.54
CA PHE A 101 10.36 -6.12 -7.79
C PHE A 101 9.59 -5.65 -9.03
N GLU A 102 8.26 -5.82 -9.03
CA GLU A 102 7.40 -5.31 -10.10
C GLU A 102 7.48 -3.79 -10.23
N GLN A 103 7.47 -3.07 -9.12
CA GLN A 103 7.56 -1.60 -9.13
C GLN A 103 8.90 -1.09 -9.68
N LEU A 104 10.01 -1.77 -9.37
CA LEU A 104 11.34 -1.43 -9.87
C LEU A 104 11.42 -1.62 -11.39
N THR A 105 10.81 -2.69 -11.91
CA THR A 105 10.90 -3.06 -13.34
C THR A 105 9.79 -2.47 -14.21
N SER A 106 8.70 -1.99 -13.60
CA SER A 106 7.50 -1.51 -14.30
C SER A 106 7.80 -0.37 -15.27
N GLU A 107 7.22 -0.43 -16.47
CA GLU A 107 7.27 0.63 -17.49
C GLU A 107 6.67 1.96 -17.02
N HIS A 108 5.81 1.93 -15.99
CA HIS A 108 5.20 3.10 -15.37
C HIS A 108 5.82 3.42 -13.99
N GLY A 109 6.72 2.58 -13.50
CA GLY A 109 7.44 2.76 -12.24
C GLY A 109 8.83 3.33 -12.47
N GLU A 110 9.82 2.68 -11.87
CA GLU A 110 11.22 3.14 -11.88
C GLU A 110 11.98 2.73 -13.16
N LYS A 111 11.48 1.72 -13.90
CA LYS A 111 12.05 1.23 -15.16
C LYS A 111 13.51 0.77 -15.08
N PHE A 112 13.94 0.29 -13.92
CA PHE A 112 15.25 -0.34 -13.79
C PHE A 112 15.32 -1.58 -14.67
N SER A 113 16.52 -1.90 -15.15
CA SER A 113 16.77 -3.19 -15.77
C SER A 113 16.40 -4.34 -14.81
N THR A 114 15.94 -5.47 -15.38
CA THR A 114 15.64 -6.68 -14.60
C THR A 114 16.85 -7.12 -13.79
N GLU A 115 18.06 -7.03 -14.34
CA GLU A 115 19.31 -7.36 -13.65
C GLU A 115 19.55 -6.47 -12.41
N ALA A 116 19.33 -5.16 -12.53
CA ALA A 116 19.47 -4.24 -11.40
C ALA A 116 18.41 -4.51 -10.30
N ALA A 117 17.18 -4.85 -10.69
CA ALA A 117 16.11 -5.21 -9.75
C ALA A 117 16.39 -6.55 -9.06
N GLU A 118 16.86 -7.57 -9.79
CA GLU A 118 17.28 -8.86 -9.22
C GLU A 118 18.44 -8.68 -8.24
N TYR A 119 19.44 -7.87 -8.62
CA TYR A 119 20.53 -7.49 -7.73
C TYR A 119 19.98 -6.85 -6.44
N ALA A 120 19.12 -5.84 -6.56
CA ALA A 120 18.51 -5.16 -5.42
C ALA A 120 17.77 -6.15 -4.50
N MET A 121 16.92 -7.01 -5.06
CA MET A 121 16.15 -7.97 -4.27
C MET A 121 16.98 -9.11 -3.67
N SER A 122 18.17 -9.37 -4.22
CA SER A 122 19.13 -10.34 -3.66
C SER A 122 19.92 -9.78 -2.48
N LYS A 123 20.16 -8.47 -2.46
CA LYS A 123 20.90 -7.77 -1.39
C LYS A 123 19.98 -7.21 -0.30
N LEU A 124 18.70 -7.04 -0.60
CA LEU A 124 17.73 -6.52 0.36
C LEU A 124 17.36 -7.59 1.40
N GLU A 125 17.87 -7.41 2.62
CA GLU A 125 17.43 -8.15 3.81
C GLU A 125 16.35 -7.34 4.54
N TYR A 126 15.16 -7.90 4.66
CA TYR A 126 14.02 -7.21 5.25
C TYR A 126 13.06 -8.20 5.93
N ASP A 127 12.38 -7.75 6.99
CA ASP A 127 11.33 -8.53 7.65
C ASP A 127 9.99 -8.35 6.92
N TRP A 128 9.73 -9.25 5.97
CA TRP A 128 8.52 -9.20 5.15
C TRP A 128 7.25 -9.53 5.95
N ASN A 129 7.37 -10.34 7.01
CA ASN A 129 6.28 -10.63 7.94
C ASN A 129 5.83 -9.37 8.67
N ALA A 130 6.78 -8.52 9.09
CA ALA A 130 6.46 -7.24 9.70
C ALA A 130 5.76 -6.28 8.72
N ASN A 131 6.18 -6.24 7.45
CA ASN A 131 5.50 -5.44 6.43
C ASN A 131 4.06 -5.92 6.18
N ALA A 132 3.86 -7.23 6.05
CA ALA A 132 2.53 -7.82 5.90
C ALA A 132 1.63 -7.46 7.09
N LEU A 133 2.17 -7.52 8.31
CA LEU A 133 1.44 -7.15 9.53
C LEU A 133 1.03 -5.67 9.52
N LYS A 134 1.93 -4.74 9.19
CA LYS A 134 1.58 -3.31 9.10
C LYS A 134 0.52 -3.01 8.04
N LYS A 135 0.59 -3.70 6.90
CA LYS A 135 -0.47 -3.62 5.87
C LYS A 135 -1.80 -4.15 6.40
N ALA A 136 -1.77 -5.27 7.13
CA ALA A 136 -2.95 -5.82 7.78
C ALA A 136 -3.57 -4.85 8.81
N GLU A 137 -2.74 -4.19 9.62
CA GLU A 137 -3.15 -3.13 10.55
C GLU A 137 -3.83 -1.99 9.81
N SER A 138 -3.21 -1.47 8.76
CA SER A 138 -3.79 -0.41 7.92
C SER A 138 -5.15 -0.81 7.33
N TYR A 139 -5.29 -2.02 6.80
CA TYR A 139 -6.55 -2.52 6.25
C TYR A 139 -7.65 -2.69 7.31
N SER A 140 -7.29 -3.14 8.51
CA SER A 140 -8.22 -3.18 9.63
C SER A 140 -8.67 -1.77 10.04
N ASP A 141 -7.73 -0.85 10.23
CA ASP A 141 -8.01 0.45 10.82
C ASP A 141 -8.72 1.39 9.85
N THR A 142 -8.27 1.44 8.60
CA THR A 142 -8.74 2.41 7.61
C THR A 142 -9.91 1.88 6.78
N MET A 143 -9.93 0.58 6.49
CA MET A 143 -10.94 -0.04 5.63
C MET A 143 -11.91 -0.97 6.38
N GLN A 144 -11.71 -1.16 7.69
CA GLN A 144 -12.56 -1.99 8.56
C GLN A 144 -12.83 -3.37 7.95
N MET A 145 -11.78 -3.99 7.40
CA MET A 145 -11.89 -5.29 6.76
C MET A 145 -11.99 -6.42 7.79
N SER A 146 -12.59 -7.54 7.36
CA SER A 146 -12.58 -8.79 8.12
C SER A 146 -11.20 -9.46 8.09
N LYS A 147 -10.95 -10.40 9.01
CA LYS A 147 -9.71 -11.19 9.02
C LYS A 147 -9.46 -11.88 7.66
N GLN A 148 -10.49 -12.49 7.09
CA GLN A 148 -10.39 -13.18 5.81
C GLN A 148 -10.20 -12.20 4.64
N GLY A 149 -10.91 -11.07 4.65
CA GLY A 149 -10.74 -10.03 3.64
C GLY A 149 -9.32 -9.47 3.62
N ILE A 150 -8.72 -9.25 4.79
CA ILE A 150 -7.32 -8.80 4.92
C ILE A 150 -6.36 -9.85 4.34
N TYR A 151 -6.53 -11.12 4.70
CA TYR A 151 -5.71 -12.19 4.16
C TYR A 151 -5.74 -12.22 2.62
N GLU A 152 -6.95 -12.20 2.03
CA GLU A 152 -7.12 -12.23 0.57
C GLU A 152 -6.53 -10.99 -0.12
N GLN A 153 -6.62 -9.83 0.52
CA GLN A 153 -6.05 -8.60 0.00
C GLN A 153 -4.51 -8.61 0.01
N LEU A 154 -3.91 -9.18 1.06
CA LEU A 154 -2.46 -9.29 1.18
C LEU A 154 -1.86 -10.19 0.09
N ILE A 155 -2.52 -11.31 -0.24
CA ILE A 155 -2.04 -12.25 -1.27
C ILE A 155 -2.47 -11.88 -2.70
N SER A 156 -3.36 -10.89 -2.85
CA SER A 156 -3.94 -10.55 -4.14
C SER A 156 -2.87 -10.15 -5.16
N GLU A 157 -2.94 -10.73 -6.36
CA GLU A 157 -2.07 -10.37 -7.49
C GLU A 157 -2.26 -8.93 -7.97
N GLN A 158 -3.36 -8.27 -7.59
CA GLN A 158 -3.63 -6.86 -7.88
C GLN A 158 -3.50 -5.98 -6.64
N GLY A 159 -3.21 -6.59 -5.48
CA GLY A 159 -3.05 -5.93 -4.20
C GLY A 159 -1.60 -5.94 -3.77
N GLU A 160 -1.31 -6.55 -2.62
CA GLU A 160 0.00 -6.43 -1.99
C GLU A 160 0.99 -7.53 -2.38
N LYS A 161 0.54 -8.65 -2.97
CA LYS A 161 1.40 -9.75 -3.46
C LYS A 161 2.34 -10.37 -2.41
N PHE A 162 1.96 -10.32 -1.14
CA PHE A 162 2.64 -11.11 -0.11
C PHE A 162 2.49 -12.61 -0.39
N THR A 163 3.41 -13.39 0.13
CA THR A 163 3.26 -14.85 0.15
C THR A 163 2.10 -15.26 1.07
N GLU A 164 1.56 -16.46 0.86
CA GLU A 164 0.50 -16.99 1.73
C GLU A 164 0.97 -17.09 3.19
N GLU A 165 2.24 -17.45 3.41
CA GLU A 165 2.85 -17.56 4.73
C GLU A 165 2.95 -16.19 5.43
N GLU A 166 3.37 -15.15 4.71
CA GLU A 166 3.46 -13.78 5.25
C GLU A 166 2.07 -13.20 5.55
N ALA A 167 1.12 -13.41 4.65
CA ALA A 167 -0.26 -12.99 4.86
C ALA A 167 -0.90 -13.73 6.04
N LYS A 168 -0.64 -15.04 6.16
CA LYS A 168 -1.08 -15.85 7.30
C LYS A 168 -0.47 -15.35 8.60
N TYR A 169 0.84 -15.11 8.61
CA TYR A 169 1.53 -14.52 9.76
C TYR A 169 0.87 -13.20 10.16
N ALA A 170 0.63 -12.30 9.20
CA ALA A 170 0.03 -11.00 9.46
C ALA A 170 -1.34 -11.12 10.13
N VAL A 171 -2.26 -11.91 9.58
CA VAL A 171 -3.62 -12.03 10.15
C VAL A 171 -3.68 -12.86 11.44
N ASP A 172 -2.68 -13.70 11.71
CA ASP A 172 -2.57 -14.43 12.98
C ASP A 172 -1.96 -13.59 14.10
N ASN A 173 -1.16 -12.57 13.76
CA ASN A 173 -0.54 -11.65 14.72
C ASN A 173 -1.26 -10.29 14.82
N LEU A 174 -2.20 -9.99 13.91
CA LEU A 174 -3.00 -8.78 13.93
C LEU A 174 -3.92 -8.74 15.16
N LYS A 175 -3.79 -7.66 15.95
CA LYS A 175 -4.65 -7.37 17.09
C LYS A 175 -5.77 -6.42 16.68
N ALA A 176 -6.78 -6.95 16.00
CA ALA A 176 -7.94 -6.20 15.55
C ALA A 176 -9.22 -6.59 16.30
N ASP A 177 -10.11 -5.62 16.49
CA ASP A 177 -11.48 -5.87 16.94
C ASP A 177 -12.40 -6.01 15.71
N TYR A 178 -12.51 -7.24 15.20
CA TYR A 178 -13.30 -7.50 14.01
C TYR A 178 -14.80 -7.30 14.20
N LYS A 179 -15.31 -7.37 15.45
CA LYS A 179 -16.69 -7.02 15.78
C LYS A 179 -16.93 -5.53 15.59
N LYS A 180 -15.97 -4.69 15.99
CA LYS A 180 -15.98 -3.25 15.72
C LYS A 180 -15.89 -2.96 14.22
N ASN A 181 -15.03 -3.67 13.49
CA ASN A 181 -14.92 -3.50 12.03
C ASN A 181 -16.23 -3.84 11.32
N ALA A 182 -16.86 -4.97 11.68
CA ALA A 182 -18.15 -5.38 11.14
C ALA A 182 -19.25 -4.34 11.42
N LEU A 183 -19.29 -3.79 12.65
CA LEU A 183 -20.23 -2.73 13.01
C LEU A 183 -20.02 -1.46 12.19
N ALA A 184 -18.76 -1.04 11.98
CA ALA A 184 -18.46 0.14 11.16
C ALA A 184 -18.93 -0.05 9.70
N LYS A 185 -18.69 -1.23 9.12
CA LYS A 185 -19.22 -1.59 7.80
C LYS A 185 -20.73 -1.61 7.75
N ALA A 186 -21.37 -2.18 8.78
CA ALA A 186 -22.82 -2.21 8.89
C ALA A 186 -23.42 -0.80 8.89
N LYS A 187 -22.87 0.11 9.71
CA LYS A 187 -23.30 1.52 9.73
C LYS A 187 -23.12 2.19 8.38
N ASN A 188 -21.96 1.98 7.74
CA ASN A 188 -21.71 2.54 6.42
C ASN A 188 -22.71 2.05 5.36
N TYR A 189 -23.04 0.76 5.33
CA TYR A 189 -24.04 0.21 4.41
C TYR A 189 -25.45 0.74 4.71
N GLN A 190 -25.80 0.90 5.98
CA GLN A 190 -27.07 1.49 6.38
C GLN A 190 -27.16 2.96 5.93
N GLU A 191 -26.12 3.76 6.18
CA GLU A 191 -26.10 5.20 5.92
C GLU A 191 -25.97 5.56 4.44
N THR A 192 -25.20 4.79 3.66
CA THR A 192 -24.86 5.14 2.27
C THR A 192 -25.68 4.39 1.24
N MET A 193 -26.27 3.25 1.61
CA MET A 193 -27.02 2.38 0.69
C MET A 193 -28.43 2.06 1.19
N ASP A 194 -28.85 2.61 2.33
CA ASP A 194 -30.18 2.40 2.93
C ASP A 194 -30.54 0.90 3.07
N MET A 195 -29.53 0.05 3.29
CA MET A 195 -29.73 -1.40 3.35
C MET A 195 -30.44 -1.80 4.64
N SER A 196 -31.32 -2.82 4.55
CA SER A 196 -31.95 -3.39 5.74
C SER A 196 -30.96 -4.18 6.59
N PRO A 197 -31.22 -4.37 7.89
CA PRO A 197 -30.35 -5.16 8.77
C PRO A 197 -30.05 -6.58 8.25
N GLU A 198 -31.04 -7.26 7.67
CA GLU A 198 -30.85 -8.58 7.08
C GLU A 198 -29.96 -8.55 5.84
N ALA A 199 -30.16 -7.56 4.94
CA ALA A 199 -29.32 -7.41 3.76
C ALA A 199 -27.88 -7.05 4.13
N ILE A 200 -27.68 -6.25 5.18
CA ILE A 200 -26.36 -5.94 5.73
C ILE A 200 -25.71 -7.22 6.27
N ARG A 201 -26.44 -8.03 7.04
CA ARG A 201 -25.91 -9.32 7.55
C ARG A 201 -25.43 -10.21 6.42
N ASP A 202 -26.25 -10.40 5.40
CA ASP A 202 -25.90 -11.21 4.23
C ASP A 202 -24.65 -10.67 3.52
N GLN A 203 -24.55 -9.34 3.38
CA GLN A 203 -23.40 -8.68 2.76
C GLN A 203 -22.12 -8.84 3.60
N LEU A 204 -22.23 -8.72 4.93
CA LEU A 204 -21.10 -8.89 5.85
C LEU A 204 -20.54 -10.31 5.78
N THR A 205 -21.40 -11.34 5.69
CA THR A 205 -20.97 -12.75 5.69
C THR A 205 -20.69 -13.32 4.29
N SER A 206 -21.04 -12.59 3.23
CA SER A 206 -20.94 -13.09 1.85
C SER A 206 -19.49 -13.43 1.45
N ASP A 207 -19.32 -14.59 0.81
CA ASP A 207 -18.05 -15.04 0.19
C ASP A 207 -17.55 -14.09 -0.91
N TYR A 208 -18.41 -13.21 -1.42
CA TYR A 208 -18.07 -12.18 -2.40
C TYR A 208 -18.17 -10.76 -1.81
N GLY A 209 -18.59 -10.63 -0.55
CA GLY A 209 -18.72 -9.39 0.18
C GLY A 209 -17.58 -9.22 1.17
N GLU A 210 -17.93 -8.95 2.43
CA GLU A 210 -16.94 -8.58 3.45
C GLU A 210 -16.31 -9.76 4.18
N LYS A 211 -16.88 -10.98 4.08
CA LYS A 211 -16.36 -12.23 4.66
C LYS A 211 -16.11 -12.18 6.18
N PHE A 212 -16.88 -11.40 6.92
CA PHE A 212 -16.95 -11.51 8.37
C PHE A 212 -17.53 -12.87 8.76
N THR A 213 -17.16 -13.34 9.94
CA THR A 213 -17.81 -14.49 10.55
C THR A 213 -19.27 -14.17 10.86
N GLN A 214 -20.11 -15.21 10.97
CA GLN A 214 -21.50 -15.04 11.37
C GLN A 214 -21.62 -14.32 12.71
N GLU A 215 -20.75 -14.64 13.68
CA GLU A 215 -20.76 -14.00 15.00
C GLU A 215 -20.46 -12.50 14.94
N GLU A 216 -19.50 -12.07 14.11
CA GLU A 216 -19.16 -10.66 13.92
C GLU A 216 -20.29 -9.89 13.22
N ALA A 217 -20.90 -10.48 12.20
CA ALA A 217 -22.06 -9.90 11.52
C ALA A 217 -23.27 -9.81 12.46
N ASP A 218 -23.52 -10.85 13.25
CA ASP A 218 -24.61 -10.86 14.22
C ASP A 218 -24.43 -9.80 15.30
N TYR A 219 -23.20 -9.65 15.79
CA TYR A 219 -22.84 -8.56 16.68
C TYR A 219 -23.09 -7.20 16.02
N ALA A 220 -22.64 -7.00 14.79
CA ALA A 220 -22.83 -5.74 14.07
C ALA A 220 -24.31 -5.36 13.99
N ILE A 221 -25.18 -6.29 13.56
CA ILE A 221 -26.62 -6.01 13.46
C ILE A 221 -27.26 -5.74 14.82
N ALA A 222 -26.89 -6.50 15.86
CA ALA A 222 -27.43 -6.28 17.21
C ALA A 222 -27.07 -4.90 17.78
N ASN A 223 -26.03 -4.26 17.27
CA ASN A 223 -25.52 -2.97 17.70
C ASN A 223 -25.69 -1.85 16.64
N LEU A 224 -26.45 -2.10 15.57
CA LEU A 224 -26.87 -1.03 14.67
C LEU A 224 -27.85 -0.12 15.40
N ASP A 225 -27.63 1.19 15.28
CA ASP A 225 -28.54 2.19 15.82
C ASP A 225 -29.91 2.00 15.16
N LYS A 226 -30.98 2.03 15.97
CA LYS A 226 -32.36 1.85 15.51
C LYS A 226 -32.96 3.14 14.99
#